data_AF-A0A1P6BJ50-F1
#
_entry.id   AF-A0A1P6BJ50-F1
#
_cell.length_a   1.000
_cell.length_b   1.000
_cell.length_c   1.000
_cell.angle_alpha   90.00
_cell.angle_beta   90.00
_cell.angle_gamma   90.00
#
_symmetry.space_group_name_H-M   'P 1'
#
loop_
_entity.id
_entity.type
_entity.pdbx_description
1 polymer ?
#
loop_
_entity_poly.entity_id
_entity_poly.type
_entity_poly.pdbx_seq_one_letter_code
_entity_poly.pdbx_strand_id
1 'polypeptide(L)'
;MGVASLLACAVCPDEVTLQDQDGIKEHFINQHLDGEQGRCRACTEEVKSGDMLSHMKAHLVKKYACEFCGKKGRKHYLKAHIRIHTGERPYKVCFWCFVINFFCFVIFFSID
;
A
#
# COMPACT_ATOMS: atom_id res chain seq x y z
N MET A 1 -22.19 25.08 -0.28
CA MET A 1 -21.95 24.33 -1.53
C MET A 1 -21.08 23.13 -1.16
N GLY A 2 -21.71 22.04 -0.72
CA GLY A 2 -20.99 20.86 -0.25
C GLY A 2 -20.50 20.06 -1.45
N VAL A 3 -19.19 19.80 -1.53
CA VAL A 3 -18.65 18.89 -2.53
C VAL A 3 -19.21 17.49 -2.23
N ALA A 4 -20.18 17.03 -3.03
CA ALA A 4 -20.63 15.64 -2.96
C ALA A 4 -19.42 14.77 -3.31
N SER A 5 -18.79 14.21 -2.28
CA SER A 5 -17.62 13.35 -2.45
C SER A 5 -18.11 12.01 -2.96
N LEU A 6 -18.26 11.89 -4.28
CA LEU A 6 -18.58 10.63 -4.94
C LEU A 6 -17.49 9.61 -4.60
N LEU A 7 -17.91 8.45 -4.11
CA LEU A 7 -17.02 7.33 -3.82
C LEU A 7 -17.07 6.38 -5.03
N ALA A 8 -15.92 6.01 -5.57
CA ALA A 8 -15.82 5.11 -6.72
C ALA A 8 -15.39 3.71 -6.29
N CYS A 9 -16.01 2.69 -6.88
CA CYS A 9 -15.62 1.30 -6.73
C CYS A 9 -14.42 1.02 -7.64
N ALA A 10 -13.23 0.90 -7.04
CA ALA A 10 -11.98 0.63 -7.76
C ALA A 10 -11.85 -0.83 -8.26
N VAL A 11 -12.86 -1.66 -8.05
CA VAL A 11 -12.90 -3.09 -8.44
C VAL A 11 -13.72 -3.29 -9.71
N CYS A 12 -14.71 -2.43 -9.97
CA CYS A 12 -15.53 -2.52 -11.17
C CYS A 12 -14.75 -2.00 -12.40
N PRO A 13 -14.86 -2.66 -13.55
CA PRO A 13 -14.23 -2.19 -14.79
C PRO A 13 -14.78 -0.82 -15.24
N ASP A 14 -16.02 -0.49 -14.89
CA ASP A 14 -16.70 0.75 -15.30
C ASP A 14 -16.75 1.82 -14.18
N GLU A 15 -15.84 1.76 -13.19
CA GLU A 15 -15.72 2.72 -12.07
C GLU A 15 -17.09 3.21 -11.51
N VAL A 16 -17.86 2.29 -10.92
CA VAL A 16 -19.16 2.62 -10.34
C VAL A 16 -19.02 3.66 -9.23
N THR A 17 -19.65 4.83 -9.38
CA THR A 17 -19.67 5.90 -8.38
C THR A 17 -20.97 5.91 -7.58
N LEU A 18 -20.88 5.88 -6.25
CA LEU A 18 -22.02 5.95 -5.33
C LEU A 18 -21.95 7.23 -4.46
N GLN A 19 -23.13 7.71 -4.07
CA GLN A 19 -23.29 9.02 -3.41
C GLN A 19 -22.84 9.02 -1.94
N ASP A 20 -22.76 7.86 -1.31
CA ASP A 20 -22.42 7.72 0.11
C ASP A 20 -21.60 6.43 0.40
N GLN A 21 -21.02 6.38 1.61
CA GLN A 21 -20.18 5.27 2.06
C GLN A 21 -20.95 3.98 2.32
N ASP A 22 -22.26 4.04 2.55
CA ASP A 22 -23.04 2.85 2.88
C ASP A 22 -23.47 2.14 1.60
N GLY A 23 -23.86 2.88 0.58
CA GLY A 23 -24.07 2.38 -0.78
C GLY A 23 -22.81 1.72 -1.34
N ILE A 24 -21.62 2.33 -1.19
CA ILE A 24 -20.37 1.70 -1.67
C ILE A 24 -20.07 0.40 -0.91
N LYS A 25 -20.35 0.33 0.40
CA LYS A 25 -20.16 -0.88 1.21
C LYS A 25 -21.13 -1.97 0.78
N GLU A 26 -22.41 -1.64 0.58
CA GLU A 26 -23.44 -2.60 0.19
C GLU A 26 -23.21 -3.13 -1.23
N HIS A 27 -22.93 -2.26 -2.20
CA HIS A 27 -22.47 -2.67 -3.53
C HIS A 27 -21.31 -3.65 -3.42
N PHE A 28 -20.36 -3.33 -2.56
CA PHE A 28 -19.17 -4.13 -2.40
C PHE A 28 -19.45 -5.50 -1.77
N ILE A 29 -20.30 -5.55 -0.74
CA ILE A 29 -20.72 -6.80 -0.10
C ILE A 29 -21.49 -7.68 -1.10
N ASN A 30 -22.43 -7.09 -1.84
CA ASN A 30 -23.33 -7.85 -2.70
C ASN A 30 -22.68 -8.29 -4.03
N GLN A 31 -21.64 -7.59 -4.51
CA GLN A 31 -21.04 -7.84 -5.83
C GLN A 31 -19.62 -8.41 -5.77
N HIS A 32 -18.91 -8.23 -4.66
CA HIS A 32 -17.51 -8.66 -4.50
C HIS A 32 -17.27 -9.60 -3.31
N LEU A 33 -18.22 -9.72 -2.36
CA LEU A 33 -18.15 -10.66 -1.24
C LEU A 33 -19.22 -11.75 -1.39
N ASP A 34 -19.03 -12.64 -2.37
CA ASP A 34 -19.88 -13.82 -2.45
C ASP A 34 -19.31 -14.91 -1.51
N GLY A 35 -20.08 -15.26 -0.48
CA GLY A 35 -19.61 -16.05 0.68
C GLY A 35 -19.16 -17.48 0.38
N GLU A 36 -19.33 -17.93 -0.86
CA GLU A 36 -19.03 -19.30 -1.30
C GLU A 36 -17.65 -19.48 -1.94
N GLN A 37 -16.99 -18.41 -2.42
CA GLN A 37 -15.74 -18.55 -3.17
C GLN A 37 -14.55 -17.98 -2.42
N GLY A 38 -13.57 -18.85 -2.14
CA GLY A 38 -12.27 -18.46 -1.60
C GLY A 38 -11.36 -17.73 -2.59
N ARG A 39 -11.90 -17.06 -3.61
CA ARG A 39 -11.13 -16.35 -4.64
C ARG A 39 -11.59 -14.90 -4.71
N CYS A 40 -10.66 -13.97 -4.56
CA CYS A 40 -10.95 -12.56 -4.74
C CYS A 40 -11.20 -12.26 -6.23
N ARG A 41 -12.17 -11.38 -6.53
CA ARG A 41 -12.43 -10.90 -7.91
C ARG A 41 -11.67 -9.61 -8.24
N ALA A 42 -11.24 -8.88 -7.21
CA ALA A 42 -10.44 -7.66 -7.33
C ALA A 42 -8.94 -7.92 -7.51
N CYS A 43 -8.47 -9.10 -7.10
CA CYS A 43 -7.11 -9.57 -7.33
C CYS A 43 -7.12 -11.08 -7.52
N THR A 44 -6.06 -11.62 -8.11
CA THR A 44 -5.97 -13.05 -8.41
C THR A 44 -5.61 -13.91 -7.18
N GLU A 45 -5.78 -13.40 -5.97
CA GLU A 45 -5.41 -14.11 -4.73
C GLU A 45 -6.57 -14.98 -4.23
N GLU A 46 -6.22 -16.20 -3.81
CA GLU A 46 -7.13 -17.10 -3.08
C GLU A 46 -7.05 -16.80 -1.59
N VAL A 47 -8.22 -16.63 -0.96
CA VAL A 47 -8.41 -16.22 0.41
C VAL A 47 -9.37 -17.20 1.06
N LYS A 48 -9.11 -17.62 2.29
CA LYS A 48 -10.05 -18.47 3.04
C LYS A 48 -11.40 -17.75 3.17
N SER A 49 -12.52 -18.47 3.05
CA SER A 49 -13.86 -17.86 3.07
C SER A 49 -14.13 -16.99 4.31
N GLY A 50 -13.58 -17.35 5.48
CA GLY A 50 -13.68 -16.54 6.70
C GLY A 50 -12.87 -15.24 6.71
N ASP A 51 -11.85 -15.13 5.86
CA ASP A 51 -10.96 -13.97 5.80
C ASP A 51 -11.29 -13.01 4.65
N MET A 52 -12.26 -13.37 3.79
CA MET A 52 -12.60 -12.60 2.59
C MET A 52 -13.03 -11.16 2.94
N LEU A 53 -13.83 -10.97 3.98
CA LEU A 53 -14.26 -9.63 4.44
C LEU A 53 -13.06 -8.75 4.82
N SER A 54 -12.08 -9.31 5.53
CA SER A 54 -10.87 -8.59 5.95
C SER A 54 -9.92 -8.31 4.79
N HIS A 55 -9.76 -9.28 3.88
CA HIS A 55 -9.03 -9.11 2.64
C HIS A 55 -9.61 -7.95 1.82
N MET A 56 -10.92 -7.95 1.65
CA MET A 56 -11.61 -6.97 0.84
C MET A 56 -11.58 -5.54 1.41
N LYS A 57 -11.58 -5.39 2.74
CA LYS A 57 -11.32 -4.08 3.37
C LYS A 57 -10.01 -3.46 2.88
N ALA A 58 -8.98 -4.26 2.57
CA ALA A 58 -7.71 -3.76 2.07
C ALA A 58 -7.81 -3.12 0.66
N HIS A 59 -8.77 -3.55 -0.17
CA HIS A 59 -9.06 -2.92 -1.47
C HIS A 59 -9.75 -1.57 -1.31
N LEU A 60 -10.59 -1.41 -0.28
CA LEU A 60 -11.29 -0.15 0.05
C LEU A 60 -10.39 0.87 0.74
N VAL A 61 -9.24 0.47 1.29
CA VAL A 61 -8.31 1.42 1.92
C VAL A 61 -7.78 2.38 0.87
N LYS A 62 -8.05 3.68 1.08
CA LYS A 62 -7.51 4.77 0.28
C LYS A 62 -5.98 4.64 0.17
N LYS A 63 -5.51 4.40 -1.05
CA LYS A 63 -4.09 4.44 -1.41
C LYS A 63 -3.71 5.89 -1.69
N TYR A 64 -2.55 6.31 -1.20
CA TYR A 64 -1.95 7.60 -1.54
C TYR A 64 -0.99 7.37 -2.70
N ALA A 65 -0.64 8.41 -3.45
CA ALA A 65 0.36 8.35 -4.50
C ALA A 65 1.66 9.00 -4.03
N CYS A 66 2.80 8.44 -4.43
CA CYS A 66 4.11 9.08 -4.26
C CYS A 66 4.20 10.31 -5.16
N GLU A 67 4.66 11.44 -4.60
CA GLU A 67 4.81 12.69 -5.35
C GLU A 67 5.95 12.66 -6.38
N PHE A 68 6.97 11.80 -6.16
CA PHE A 68 8.13 11.70 -7.05
C PHE A 68 7.94 10.74 -8.22
N CYS A 69 7.19 9.63 -8.02
CA CYS A 69 7.08 8.56 -9.02
C CYS A 69 5.66 8.03 -9.24
N GLY A 70 4.64 8.60 -8.59
CA GLY A 70 3.25 8.20 -8.74
C GLY A 70 2.88 6.85 -8.12
N LYS A 71 3.83 6.13 -7.51
CA LYS A 71 3.58 4.81 -6.90
C LYS A 71 2.48 4.88 -5.84
N LYS A 72 1.48 4.01 -5.93
CA LYS A 72 0.35 3.98 -5.00
C LYS A 72 0.60 3.03 -3.82
N GLY A 73 0.26 3.45 -2.59
CA GLY A 73 0.44 2.62 -1.40
C GLY A 73 -0.30 3.13 -0.16
N ARG A 74 -0.26 2.37 0.94
CA ARG A 74 -0.77 2.87 2.24
C ARG A 74 0.17 3.95 2.78
N LYS A 75 -0.37 4.87 3.57
CA LYS A 75 0.36 6.05 4.10
C LYS A 75 1.69 5.71 4.78
N HIS A 76 1.73 4.67 5.61
CA HIS A 76 2.96 4.26 6.31
C HIS A 76 4.02 3.69 5.36
N TYR A 77 3.63 2.87 4.38
CA TYR A 77 4.56 2.39 3.35
C TYR A 77 5.09 3.53 2.50
N LEU A 78 4.23 4.49 2.14
CA LEU A 78 4.68 5.63 1.35
C LEU A 78 5.64 6.54 2.12
N LYS A 79 5.42 6.75 3.42
CA LYS A 79 6.38 7.46 4.27
C LYS A 79 7.75 6.79 4.30
N ALA A 80 7.80 5.46 4.30
CA ALA A 80 9.06 4.73 4.20
C ALA A 80 9.65 4.78 2.79
N HIS A 81 8.81 4.63 1.76
CA HIS A 81 9.20 4.70 0.35
C HIS A 81 9.80 6.05 -0.03
N ILE A 82 9.26 7.18 0.44
CA ILE A 82 9.80 8.52 0.11
C ILE A 82 11.30 8.64 0.46
N ARG A 83 11.79 7.88 1.44
CA ARG A 83 13.22 7.85 1.81
C ARG A 83 14.14 7.36 0.69
N ILE A 84 13.64 6.58 -0.28
CA ILE A 84 14.43 6.19 -1.45
C ILE A 84 14.63 7.36 -2.42
N HIS A 85 13.75 8.36 -2.40
CA HIS A 85 13.88 9.57 -3.19
C HIS A 85 14.70 10.64 -2.47
N THR A 86 14.46 10.83 -1.16
CA THR A 86 15.15 11.85 -0.36
C THR A 86 16.53 11.43 0.16
N GLY A 87 16.83 10.13 0.15
CA GLY A 87 18.05 9.59 0.74
C GLY A 87 18.09 9.67 2.28
N GLU A 88 16.99 10.05 2.93
CA GLU A 88 16.92 10.17 4.38
C GLU A 88 17.16 8.83 5.08
N ARG A 89 18.16 8.82 5.96
CA ARG A 89 18.47 7.70 6.86
C ARG A 89 18.16 8.11 8.30
N PRO A 90 16.93 7.85 8.80
CA PRO A 90 16.51 8.29 10.12
C PRO A 90 17.18 7.53 11.28
N TYR A 91 17.93 6.48 10.95
CA TYR A 91 18.70 5.70 11.92
C TYR A 91 20.06 6.38 12.12
N LYS A 92 20.38 6.70 13.37
CA LYS A 92 21.75 7.11 13.72
C LYS A 92 22.66 5.89 13.58
N VAL A 93 23.72 6.03 12.79
CA VAL A 93 24.78 5.02 12.73
C VAL A 93 25.50 5.04 14.09
N CYS A 94 25.56 3.88 14.77
CA CYS A 94 26.35 3.74 15.98
C CYS A 94 27.84 3.81 15.67
N PHE A 95 28.64 4.39 16.57
CA PHE A 95 30.10 4.54 16.44
C PHE A 95 30.79 3.23 16.00
N TRP A 96 30.44 2.10 16.62
CA TRP A 96 30.99 0.80 16.28
C TRP A 96 30.61 0.32 14.86
N CYS A 97 29.38 0.59 14.40
CA CYS A 97 28.97 0.27 13.03
C CYS A 97 29.66 1.14 11.99
N PHE A 98 29.97 2.40 12.31
CA PHE A 98 30.75 3.29 11.45
C PHE A 98 32.19 2.79 11.31
N VAL A 99 32.85 2.47 12.43
CA VAL A 99 34.25 2.03 12.46
C VAL A 99 34.44 0.71 11.71
N ILE A 100 33.55 -0.28 11.89
CA ILE A 100 33.65 -1.58 11.20
C ILE A 100 33.48 -1.43 9.68
N ASN A 101 32.52 -0.62 9.22
CA ASN A 101 32.35 -0.37 7.77
C ASN A 101 33.50 0.46 7.18
N PHE A 102 34.09 1.36 7.96
CA PHE A 102 35.25 2.16 7.56
C PHE A 102 36.52 1.30 7.44
N PHE A 103 36.83 0.47 8.43
CA PHE A 103 37.98 -0.44 8.36
C PHE A 103 37.88 -1.43 7.18
N CYS A 104 36.68 -1.92 6.86
CA CYS A 104 36.46 -2.78 5.70
C CYS A 104 36.77 -2.07 4.37
N PHE A 105 36.51 -0.75 4.29
CA PHE A 105 36.81 0.07 3.11
C PHE A 105 38.32 0.33 2.95
N VAL A 106 39.04 0.52 4.06
CA VAL A 106 40.49 0.84 4.04
C VAL A 106 41.35 -0.38 3.72
N ILE A 107 40.94 -1.58 4.13
CA ILE A 107 41.67 -2.83 3.82
C ILE A 107 41.61 -3.16 2.32
N PHE A 108 40.53 -2.79 1.62
CA PHE A 108 40.40 -3.02 0.17
C PHE A 108 41.23 -2.07 -0.70
N PHE A 109 41.61 -0.88 -0.21
CA PHE A 109 42.38 0.12 -0.98
C PHE A 109 43.89 0.13 -0.67
N SER A 110 44.35 -0.64 0.32
CA SER A 110 45.79 -0.71 0.69
C SER A 110 46.49 -1.99 0.20
N ILE A 111 45.82 -2.80 -0.62
CA ILE A 111 46.35 -4.07 -1.18
C ILE A 111 46.51 -4.00 -2.73
N ASP A 112 46.23 -2.86 -3.36
CA ASP A 112 46.62 -2.58 -4.77
C ASP A 112 47.81 -1.60 -4.82
#